data_AF-A0A016TK53-F1
#
_entry.id   AF-A0A016TK53-F1
#
_cell.length_a   1.000
_cell.length_b   1.000
_cell.length_c   1.000
_cell.angle_alpha   90.00
_cell.angle_beta   90.00
_cell.angle_gamma   90.00
#
_symmetry.space_group_name_H-M   'P 1'
#
loop_
_entity.id
_entity.type
_entity.pdbx_description
1 polymer ?
#
loop_
_entity_poly.entity_id
_entity_poly.type
_entity_poly.pdbx_seq_one_letter_code
_entity_poly.pdbx_strand_id
1 'polypeptide(L)'
;MEPSSSLYQRYSEGVIRLSDCKNCGEVVDKYVEFETVLVVIDLIIHNISAYRHLIYNMKIQNQFRLAIIFLFCDAYDKWISGRAGIYNIYDLEWIFYKSLLQSTLEMCTYVGVVVLCDVMVHGISSKRIGLVSRGTVIGYYGNVAVVFSIIFRLSNEFSYRSVTQLFIFISHIQIQRTLFPNLSLAMNTAVVAIGVLLSMQSGALCRHLLEY
;
A
#
# COMPACT_ATOMS: atom_id res chain seq x y z
N MET A 1 2.29 20.69 8.61
CA MET A 1 0.99 20.73 7.90
C MET A 1 -0.09 20.90 8.95
N GLU A 2 -0.74 22.05 8.97
CA GLU A 2 -1.88 22.28 9.88
C GLU A 2 -3.17 21.80 9.21
N PRO A 3 -4.04 21.07 9.93
CA PRO A 3 -5.34 20.65 9.40
C PRO A 3 -6.24 21.88 9.20
N SER A 4 -6.95 21.98 8.07
CA SER A 4 -7.96 23.02 7.88
C SER A 4 -9.15 22.75 8.81
N SER A 5 -9.74 23.81 9.36
CA SER A 5 -10.85 23.74 10.31
C SER A 5 -12.19 23.34 9.66
N SER A 6 -12.29 23.39 8.34
CA SER A 6 -13.52 23.12 7.57
C SER A 6 -13.16 22.76 6.13
N LEU A 7 -13.81 21.72 5.58
CA LEU A 7 -13.61 21.21 4.21
C LEU A 7 -14.29 22.08 3.13
N TYR A 8 -15.28 22.87 3.53
CA TYR A 8 -16.03 23.75 2.65
C TYR A 8 -16.35 25.07 3.35
N GLN A 9 -16.38 26.16 2.59
CA GLN A 9 -16.93 27.45 3.01
C GLN A 9 -18.30 27.66 2.33
N ARG A 10 -19.31 27.97 3.14
CA ARG A 10 -20.61 28.46 2.65
C ARG A 10 -20.54 29.97 2.54
N TYR A 11 -20.71 30.48 1.32
CA TYR A 11 -20.73 31.93 1.06
C TYR A 11 -22.17 32.49 1.05
N SER A 12 -23.16 31.66 0.70
CA SER A 12 -24.60 31.99 0.71
C SER A 12 -25.46 30.71 0.76
N GLU A 13 -26.79 30.85 0.84
CA GLU A 13 -27.69 29.71 0.65
C GLU A 13 -27.48 29.09 -0.75
N GLY A 14 -27.03 27.83 -0.79
CA GLY A 14 -26.81 27.07 -2.02
C GLY A 14 -25.41 27.17 -2.64
N VAL A 15 -24.55 28.13 -2.23
CA VAL A 15 -23.18 28.25 -2.77
C VAL A 15 -22.16 27.74 -1.76
N ILE A 16 -21.77 26.49 -1.95
CA ILE A 16 -20.71 25.82 -1.20
C ILE A 16 -19.48 25.78 -2.11
N ARG A 17 -18.35 26.31 -1.64
CA ARG A 17 -17.04 26.14 -2.31
C ARG A 17 -16.12 25.35 -1.38
N LEU A 18 -15.30 24.47 -1.95
CA LEU A 18 -14.23 23.82 -1.21
C LEU A 18 -13.31 24.89 -0.62
N SER A 19 -12.92 24.70 0.64
CA SER A 19 -12.06 25.66 1.33
C SER A 19 -10.66 25.64 0.73
N ASP A 20 -10.07 26.82 0.56
CA ASP A 20 -8.67 26.94 0.14
C ASP A 20 -7.72 26.75 1.35
N CYS A 21 -6.58 26.14 1.09
CA CYS A 21 -5.51 25.95 2.06
C CYS A 21 -4.94 27.31 2.46
N LYS A 22 -5.09 27.71 3.74
CA LYS A 22 -4.59 29.01 4.25
C LYS A 22 -3.09 29.24 4.04
N ASN A 23 -2.30 28.18 3.86
CA ASN A 23 -0.85 28.25 3.65
C ASN A 23 -0.43 28.16 2.18
N CYS A 24 -1.27 27.60 1.30
CA CYS A 24 -0.89 27.25 -0.06
C CYS A 24 -1.82 27.78 -1.15
N GLY A 25 -2.97 28.36 -0.79
CA GLY A 25 -3.92 28.98 -1.72
C GLY A 25 -4.64 28.01 -2.65
N GLU A 26 -4.25 26.74 -2.68
CA GLU A 26 -4.91 25.69 -3.44
C GLU A 26 -6.10 25.09 -2.67
N VAL A 27 -7.09 24.60 -3.43
CA VAL A 27 -8.24 23.88 -2.91
C VAL A 27 -7.78 22.72 -2.02
N VAL A 28 -8.23 22.67 -0.76
CA VAL A 28 -7.74 21.72 0.26
C VAL A 28 -7.83 20.27 -0.19
N ASP A 29 -8.90 19.91 -0.92
CA ASP A 29 -9.04 18.59 -1.51
C ASP A 29 -10.05 18.56 -2.67
N LYS A 30 -9.55 18.62 -3.91
CA LYS A 30 -10.39 18.51 -5.12
C LYS A 30 -11.01 17.12 -5.32
N TYR A 31 -10.47 16.08 -4.69
CA TYR A 31 -10.91 14.71 -4.90
C TYR A 31 -12.20 14.36 -4.15
N VAL A 32 -12.68 15.23 -3.26
CA VAL A 32 -13.95 15.05 -2.54
C VAL A 32 -15.16 15.04 -3.49
N GLU A 33 -15.08 15.79 -4.59
CA GLU A 33 -16.13 15.84 -5.62
C GLU A 33 -15.93 14.79 -6.71
N PHE A 34 -14.76 14.15 -6.77
CA PHE A 34 -14.42 13.21 -7.82
C PHE A 34 -14.95 11.80 -7.50
N GLU A 35 -15.33 11.08 -8.55
CA GLU A 35 -15.62 9.67 -8.41
C GLU A 35 -14.37 8.88 -8.03
N THR A 36 -14.55 7.81 -7.25
CA THR A 36 -13.45 6.97 -6.75
C THR A 36 -12.56 6.43 -7.88
N VAL A 37 -13.12 6.21 -9.08
CA VAL A 37 -12.35 5.73 -10.24
C VAL A 37 -11.27 6.74 -10.66
N LEU A 38 -11.57 8.03 -10.65
CA LEU A 38 -10.59 9.08 -10.99
C LEU A 38 -9.47 9.14 -9.95
N VAL A 39 -9.81 8.96 -8.67
CA VAL A 39 -8.81 8.85 -7.59
C VAL A 39 -7.90 7.65 -7.82
N VAL A 40 -8.45 6.51 -8.23
CA VAL A 40 -7.66 5.29 -8.52
C VAL A 40 -6.72 5.49 -9.71
N ILE A 41 -7.14 6.19 -10.76
CA ILE A 41 -6.27 6.51 -11.91
C ILE A 41 -5.09 7.38 -11.45
N ASP A 42 -5.35 8.42 -10.67
CA ASP A 42 -4.29 9.28 -10.14
C ASP A 42 -3.35 8.54 -9.17
N LEU A 43 -3.85 7.52 -8.46
CA LEU A 43 -3.01 6.62 -7.66
C LEU A 43 -2.12 5.74 -8.54
N ILE A 44 -2.64 5.22 -9.64
CA ILE A 44 -1.86 4.43 -10.61
C ILE A 44 -0.73 5.27 -11.23
N ILE A 45 -0.96 6.58 -11.44
CA ILE A 45 0.05 7.53 -11.95
C ILE A 45 1.03 7.99 -10.85
N HIS A 46 0.86 7.53 -9.61
CA HIS A 46 1.66 7.90 -8.43
C HIS A 46 1.54 9.38 -8.01
N ASN A 47 0.38 10.01 -8.19
CA ASN A 47 0.16 11.41 -7.79
C ASN A 47 0.03 11.57 -6.26
N ILE A 48 0.94 12.34 -5.66
CA ILE A 48 0.98 12.58 -4.20
C ILE A 48 -0.34 13.14 -3.63
N SER A 49 -1.07 13.94 -4.41
CA SER A 49 -2.34 14.54 -3.95
C SER A 49 -3.44 13.48 -3.79
N ALA A 50 -3.46 12.46 -4.65
CA ALA A 50 -4.39 11.33 -4.52
C ALA A 50 -4.03 10.45 -3.31
N TYR A 51 -2.74 10.24 -3.02
CA TYR A 51 -2.30 9.55 -1.80
C TYR A 51 -2.74 10.28 -0.52
N ARG A 52 -2.66 11.62 -0.52
CA ARG A 52 -3.14 12.44 0.62
C ARG A 52 -4.64 12.27 0.81
N HIS A 53 -5.43 12.39 -0.26
CA HIS A 53 -6.87 12.15 -0.19
C HIS A 53 -7.18 10.75 0.33
N LEU A 54 -6.51 9.72 -0.20
CA LEU A 54 -6.71 8.32 0.17
C LEU A 54 -6.42 8.03 1.65
N ILE A 55 -5.32 8.60 2.19
CA ILE A 55 -4.90 8.34 3.57
C ILE A 55 -5.72 9.14 4.58
N TYR A 56 -5.94 10.43 4.33
CA TYR A 56 -6.50 11.35 5.33
C TYR A 56 -8.01 11.57 5.19
N ASN A 57 -8.53 11.59 3.96
CA ASN A 57 -9.89 12.07 3.68
C ASN A 57 -10.84 10.96 3.20
N MET A 58 -10.32 9.89 2.60
CA MET A 58 -11.14 8.81 2.09
C MET A 58 -11.53 7.82 3.20
N LYS A 59 -12.84 7.77 3.50
CA LYS A 59 -13.41 6.77 4.41
C LYS A 59 -13.62 5.45 3.68
N ILE A 60 -12.57 4.65 3.56
CA ILE A 60 -12.70 3.29 3.04
C ILE A 60 -13.44 2.44 4.08
N GLN A 61 -14.71 2.10 3.80
CA GLN A 61 -15.57 1.36 4.74
C GLN A 61 -15.06 -0.06 5.05
N ASN A 62 -14.47 -0.74 4.06
CA ASN A 62 -14.09 -2.15 4.16
C ASN A 62 -12.59 -2.39 3.92
N GLN A 63 -11.71 -1.68 4.65
CA GLN A 63 -10.27 -1.81 4.47
C GLN A 63 -9.75 -3.23 4.69
N PHE A 64 -10.33 -3.96 5.63
CA PHE A 64 -9.96 -5.36 5.87
C PHE A 64 -10.21 -6.25 4.64
N ARG A 65 -11.29 -6.00 3.89
CA ARG A 65 -11.58 -6.74 2.65
C ARG A 65 -10.52 -6.45 1.58
N LEU A 66 -10.10 -5.20 1.43
CA LEU A 66 -9.02 -4.84 0.50
C LEU A 66 -7.68 -5.44 0.92
N ALA A 67 -7.35 -5.40 2.21
CA ALA A 67 -6.14 -6.02 2.74
C ALA A 67 -6.09 -7.53 2.43
N ILE A 68 -7.21 -8.23 2.61
CA ILE A 68 -7.35 -9.63 2.23
C ILE A 68 -7.10 -9.81 0.72
N ILE A 69 -7.72 -8.99 -0.13
CA ILE A 69 -7.53 -9.10 -1.58
C ILE A 69 -6.05 -8.91 -1.95
N PHE A 70 -5.38 -7.89 -1.40
CA PHE A 70 -3.96 -7.64 -1.69
C PHE A 70 -3.05 -8.78 -1.20
N LEU A 71 -3.37 -9.37 -0.06
CA LEU A 71 -2.69 -10.54 0.48
C LEU A 71 -2.85 -11.76 -0.43
N PHE A 72 -4.08 -12.05 -0.86
CA PHE A 72 -4.35 -13.18 -1.76
C PHE A 72 -3.68 -12.98 -3.13
N CYS A 73 -3.68 -11.77 -3.69
CA CYS A 73 -3.00 -11.49 -4.95
C CYS A 73 -1.49 -11.78 -4.89
N ASP A 74 -0.83 -11.39 -3.80
CA ASP A 74 0.59 -11.66 -3.59
C ASP A 74 0.88 -13.14 -3.30
N ALA A 75 0.07 -13.78 -2.46
CA ALA A 75 0.17 -15.21 -2.19
C ALA A 75 -0.05 -16.06 -3.46
N TYR A 76 -0.96 -15.61 -4.32
CA TYR A 76 -1.25 -16.27 -5.59
C TYR A 76 -0.07 -16.21 -6.57
N ASP A 77 0.68 -15.11 -6.61
CA ASP A 77 1.90 -14.98 -7.42
C ASP A 77 3.00 -15.96 -7.00
N LYS A 78 3.19 -16.10 -5.68
CA LYS A 78 4.14 -17.07 -5.12
C LYS A 78 3.69 -18.50 -5.38
N TRP A 79 2.39 -18.78 -5.23
CA TRP A 79 1.83 -20.10 -5.48
C TRP A 79 1.95 -20.51 -6.96
N ILE A 80 1.61 -19.61 -7.90
CA ILE A 80 1.71 -19.91 -9.34
C ILE A 80 3.17 -20.15 -9.76
N SER A 81 4.11 -19.43 -9.14
CA SER A 81 5.54 -19.60 -9.39
C SER A 81 6.08 -20.91 -8.80
N GLY A 82 5.58 -21.33 -7.62
CA GLY A 82 6.02 -22.52 -6.91
C GLY A 82 5.43 -23.84 -7.41
N ARG A 83 4.30 -23.83 -8.12
CA ARG A 83 3.60 -25.06 -8.54
C ARG A 83 4.18 -25.76 -9.77
N ALA A 84 5.24 -25.24 -10.39
CA ALA A 84 5.73 -25.74 -11.67
C ALA A 84 6.16 -27.22 -11.57
N GLY A 85 5.50 -28.09 -12.34
CA GLY A 85 5.82 -29.52 -12.42
C GLY A 85 5.21 -30.40 -11.33
N ILE A 86 4.38 -29.85 -10.44
CA ILE A 86 3.69 -30.58 -9.37
C ILE A 86 2.21 -30.75 -9.75
N TYR A 87 1.70 -31.98 -9.66
CA TYR A 87 0.33 -32.33 -10.07
C TYR A 87 -0.52 -32.93 -8.95
N ASN A 88 0.12 -33.34 -7.85
CA ASN A 88 -0.58 -33.92 -6.71
C ASN A 88 -1.31 -32.83 -5.93
N ILE A 89 -2.63 -32.99 -5.77
CA ILE A 89 -3.52 -32.00 -5.17
C ILE A 89 -3.04 -31.60 -3.77
N TYR A 90 -2.63 -32.56 -2.94
CA TYR A 90 -2.15 -32.29 -1.58
C TYR A 90 -0.88 -31.43 -1.57
N ASP A 91 0.04 -31.67 -2.51
CA ASP A 91 1.27 -30.88 -2.63
C ASP A 91 0.95 -29.46 -3.13
N LEU A 92 -0.01 -29.30 -4.04
CA LEU A 92 -0.47 -27.98 -4.50
C LEU A 92 -1.10 -27.17 -3.36
N GLU A 93 -1.95 -27.80 -2.55
CA GLU A 93 -2.57 -27.18 -1.38
C GLU A 93 -1.51 -26.77 -0.36
N TRP A 94 -0.51 -27.63 -0.12
CA TRP A 94 0.58 -27.32 0.79
C TRP A 94 1.40 -26.11 0.32
N ILE A 95 1.76 -26.06 -0.96
CA ILE A 95 2.47 -24.90 -1.54
C ILE A 95 1.63 -23.63 -1.43
N PHE A 96 0.30 -23.75 -1.57
CA PHE A 96 -0.60 -22.62 -1.38
C PHE A 96 -0.54 -22.10 0.05
N TYR A 97 -0.65 -22.97 1.06
CA TYR A 97 -0.56 -22.58 2.46
C TYR A 97 0.79 -21.97 2.82
N LYS A 98 1.90 -22.53 2.32
CA LYS A 98 3.23 -21.93 2.51
C LYS A 98 3.31 -20.52 1.90
N SER A 99 2.79 -20.36 0.69
CA SER A 99 2.79 -19.08 -0.03
C SER A 99 1.96 -18.02 0.70
N LEU A 100 0.78 -18.41 1.21
CA LEU A 100 -0.09 -17.54 1.99
C LEU A 100 0.55 -17.09 3.31
N LEU A 101 1.17 -18.04 4.03
CA LEU A 101 1.88 -17.73 5.28
C LEU A 101 3.06 -16.80 5.03
N GLN A 102 3.86 -17.08 3.99
CA GLN A 102 4.97 -16.24 3.59
C GLN A 102 4.51 -14.80 3.28
N SER A 103 3.47 -14.62 2.45
CA SER A 103 2.90 -13.31 2.14
C SER A 103 2.35 -12.57 3.36
N THR A 104 1.72 -13.31 4.28
CA THR A 104 1.19 -12.73 5.51
C THR A 104 2.33 -12.18 6.37
N LEU A 105 3.40 -12.96 6.54
CA LEU A 105 4.57 -12.53 7.32
C LEU A 105 5.28 -11.35 6.67
N GLU A 106 5.48 -11.35 5.36
CA GLU A 106 6.09 -10.23 4.64
C GLU A 106 5.27 -8.94 4.80
N MET A 107 3.94 -9.03 4.70
CA MET A 107 3.07 -7.86 4.89
C MET A 107 3.08 -7.37 6.35
N CYS A 108 2.99 -8.30 7.32
CA CYS A 108 3.02 -7.98 8.75
C CYS A 108 4.36 -7.36 9.18
N THR A 109 5.47 -7.89 8.70
CA THR A 109 6.81 -7.38 9.01
C THR A 109 7.01 -5.99 8.43
N TYR A 110 6.63 -5.76 7.17
CA TYR A 110 6.71 -4.44 6.56
C TYR A 110 5.87 -3.39 7.30
N VAL A 111 4.60 -3.70 7.59
CA VAL A 111 3.72 -2.82 8.38
C VAL A 111 4.31 -2.58 9.78
N GLY A 112 4.85 -3.62 10.41
CA GLY A 112 5.51 -3.53 11.71
C GLY A 112 6.71 -2.59 11.70
N VAL A 113 7.58 -2.65 10.69
CA VAL A 113 8.72 -1.75 10.54
C VAL A 113 8.27 -0.30 10.38
N VAL A 114 7.27 -0.02 9.53
CA VAL A 114 6.78 1.35 9.34
C VAL A 114 6.12 1.90 10.61
N VAL A 115 5.33 1.08 11.31
CA VAL A 115 4.73 1.47 12.60
C VAL A 115 5.79 1.69 13.67
N LEU A 116 6.84 0.86 13.73
CA LEU A 116 7.96 1.06 14.65
C LEU A 116 8.66 2.39 14.36
N CYS A 117 8.93 2.70 13.10
CA CYS A 117 9.47 4.00 12.70
C CYS A 117 8.57 5.16 13.12
N ASP A 118 7.24 5.04 12.99
CA ASP A 118 6.30 6.07 13.45
C ASP A 118 6.41 6.31 14.96
N VAL A 119 6.41 5.22 15.72
CA VAL A 119 6.51 5.25 17.19
C VAL A 119 7.83 5.86 17.64
N MET A 120 8.94 5.59 16.95
CA MET A 120 10.24 6.19 17.26
C MET A 120 10.28 7.70 17.02
N VAL A 121 9.57 8.22 16.00
CA VAL A 121 9.61 9.64 15.65
C VAL A 121 8.58 10.47 16.41
N HIS A 122 7.36 9.96 16.59
CA HIS A 122 6.23 10.73 17.13
C HIS A 122 5.67 10.19 18.46
N GLY A 123 6.28 9.14 19.01
CA GLY A 123 5.82 8.48 20.22
C GLY A 123 4.59 7.58 19.99
N ILE A 124 4.07 7.02 21.07
CA ILE A 124 2.94 6.08 21.02
C ILE A 124 1.63 6.86 20.96
N SER A 125 0.99 6.86 19.79
CA SER A 125 -0.37 7.41 19.62
C SER A 125 -1.25 6.41 18.86
N SER A 126 -2.27 5.87 19.54
CA SER A 126 -3.15 4.84 18.98
C SER A 126 -3.84 5.28 17.69
N LYS A 127 -4.31 6.53 17.61
CA LYS A 127 -4.94 7.09 16.40
C LYS A 127 -3.97 7.13 15.21
N ARG A 128 -2.71 7.49 15.48
CA ARG A 128 -1.66 7.62 14.46
C ARG A 128 -1.20 6.26 13.96
N ILE A 129 -0.99 5.30 14.87
CA ILE A 129 -0.66 3.91 14.52
C ILE A 129 -1.76 3.30 13.64
N GLY A 130 -3.03 3.55 13.97
CA GLY A 130 -4.17 3.15 13.14
C GLY A 130 -4.13 3.79 11.75
N LEU A 131 -3.79 5.07 11.63
CA LEU A 131 -3.67 5.75 10.35
C LEU A 131 -2.51 5.22 9.51
N VAL A 132 -1.33 5.06 10.12
CA VAL A 132 -0.11 4.58 9.46
C VAL A 132 -0.30 3.15 8.96
N SER A 133 -0.76 2.23 9.82
CA SER A 133 -1.02 0.85 9.42
C SER A 133 -2.00 0.75 8.25
N ARG A 134 -3.09 1.51 8.28
CA ARG A 134 -4.07 1.59 7.19
C ARG A 134 -3.46 2.13 5.90
N GLY A 135 -2.69 3.22 5.98
CA GLY A 135 -1.99 3.78 4.82
C GLY A 135 -1.00 2.81 4.20
N THR A 136 -0.19 2.15 5.03
CA THR A 136 0.82 1.18 4.59
C THR A 136 0.19 -0.04 3.91
N VAL A 137 -0.90 -0.59 4.45
CA VAL A 137 -1.63 -1.72 3.84
C VAL A 137 -2.20 -1.35 2.48
N ILE A 138 -2.69 -0.12 2.31
CA ILE A 138 -3.19 0.34 1.02
C ILE A 138 -2.09 0.36 -0.04
N GLY A 139 -0.82 0.54 0.33
CA GLY A 139 0.32 0.50 -0.60
C GLY A 139 0.50 -0.79 -1.38
N TYR A 140 -0.09 -1.88 -0.92
CA TYR A 140 -0.12 -3.16 -1.62
C TYR A 140 -1.16 -3.23 -2.75
N TYR A 141 -1.83 -2.13 -3.10
CA TYR A 141 -2.79 -2.10 -4.20
C TYR A 141 -2.21 -2.55 -5.55
N GLY A 142 -0.89 -2.36 -5.75
CA GLY A 142 -0.17 -2.84 -6.93
C GLY A 142 -0.21 -4.36 -7.12
N ASN A 143 -0.44 -5.15 -6.05
CA ASN A 143 -0.53 -6.60 -6.14
C ASN A 143 -1.67 -7.06 -7.04
N VAL A 144 -2.74 -6.26 -7.20
CA VAL A 144 -3.84 -6.57 -8.11
C VAL A 144 -3.37 -6.66 -9.57
N ALA A 145 -2.35 -5.88 -9.95
CA ALA A 145 -1.76 -5.94 -11.29
C ALA A 145 -1.17 -7.34 -11.60
N VAL A 146 -0.72 -8.06 -10.58
CA VAL A 146 -0.14 -9.39 -10.74
C VAL A 146 -1.18 -10.40 -11.23
N VAL A 147 -2.42 -10.30 -10.77
CA VAL A 147 -3.51 -11.16 -11.26
C VAL A 147 -3.77 -10.91 -12.74
N PHE A 148 -3.79 -9.64 -13.18
CA PHE A 148 -3.91 -9.30 -14.60
C PHE A 148 -2.74 -9.86 -15.43
N SER A 149 -1.52 -9.81 -14.89
CA SER A 149 -0.35 -10.42 -15.52
C SER A 149 -0.54 -11.91 -15.84
N ILE A 150 -1.11 -12.64 -14.88
CA ILE A 150 -1.32 -14.08 -15.01
C ILE A 150 -2.41 -14.36 -16.04
N ILE A 151 -3.51 -13.58 -16.04
CA ILE A 151 -4.61 -13.70 -17.01
C ILE A 151 -4.08 -13.52 -18.45
N PHE A 152 -3.26 -12.49 -18.67
CA PHE A 152 -2.71 -12.20 -20.00
C PHE A 152 -1.48 -13.05 -20.36
N ARG A 153 -1.04 -13.97 -19.48
CA ARG A 153 0.18 -14.78 -19.65
C ARG A 153 1.48 -13.96 -19.76
N LEU A 154 1.52 -12.76 -19.16
CA LEU A 154 2.73 -11.94 -19.03
C LEU A 154 3.55 -12.27 -17.79
N SER A 155 3.02 -13.09 -16.88
CA SER A 155 3.64 -13.34 -15.57
C SER A 155 4.99 -14.06 -15.65
N ASN A 156 5.38 -14.64 -16.79
CA ASN A 156 6.70 -15.25 -16.95
C ASN A 156 7.76 -14.29 -17.50
N GLU A 157 7.33 -13.15 -18.04
CA GLU A 157 8.23 -12.16 -18.63
C GLU A 157 8.93 -11.36 -17.53
N PHE A 158 10.26 -11.41 -17.51
CA PHE A 158 11.09 -10.68 -16.55
C PHE A 158 10.80 -9.18 -16.55
N SER A 159 10.56 -8.61 -17.74
CA SER A 159 10.22 -7.20 -17.93
C SER A 159 8.97 -6.83 -17.14
N TYR A 160 7.90 -7.63 -17.23
CA TYR A 160 6.65 -7.35 -16.55
C TYR A 160 6.80 -7.50 -15.03
N ARG A 161 7.45 -8.57 -14.58
CA ARG A 161 7.76 -8.78 -13.15
C ARG A 161 8.49 -7.58 -12.57
N SER A 162 9.54 -7.12 -13.25
CA SER A 162 10.33 -5.96 -12.83
C SER A 162 9.48 -4.69 -12.73
N VAL A 163 8.62 -4.43 -13.72
CA VAL A 163 7.72 -3.27 -13.70
C VAL A 163 6.75 -3.33 -12.53
N THR A 164 6.12 -4.48 -12.25
CA THR A 164 5.21 -4.61 -11.11
C THR A 164 5.89 -4.43 -9.76
N GLN A 165 7.11 -4.95 -9.60
CA GLN A 165 7.87 -4.79 -8.36
C GLN A 165 8.30 -3.34 -8.15
N LEU A 166 8.76 -2.67 -9.21
CA LEU A 166 9.07 -1.23 -9.17
C LEU A 166 7.82 -0.40 -8.86
N PHE A 167 6.69 -0.75 -9.45
CA PHE A 167 5.41 -0.08 -9.21
C PHE A 167 5.00 -0.17 -7.73
N ILE A 168 5.08 -1.36 -7.13
CA ILE A 168 4.77 -1.58 -5.70
C ILE A 168 5.77 -0.80 -4.83
N PHE A 169 7.07 -0.84 -5.16
CA PHE A 169 8.10 -0.11 -4.44
C PHE A 169 7.89 1.41 -4.45
N ILE A 170 7.58 1.99 -5.62
CA ILE A 170 7.26 3.42 -5.74
C ILE A 170 6.02 3.77 -4.94
N SER A 171 4.99 2.91 -4.95
CA SER A 171 3.75 3.10 -4.18
C SER A 171 4.04 3.23 -2.68
N HIS A 172 4.90 2.35 -2.16
CA HIS A 172 5.36 2.41 -0.78
C HIS A 172 6.17 3.68 -0.46
N ILE A 173 7.03 4.15 -1.38
CA ILE A 173 7.75 5.42 -1.22
C ILE A 173 6.78 6.61 -1.12
N GLN A 174 5.76 6.66 -1.99
CA GLN A 174 4.80 7.78 -1.97
C GLN A 174 3.94 7.79 -0.70
N ILE A 175 3.55 6.61 -0.19
CA ILE A 175 2.82 6.49 1.07
C ILE A 175 3.70 6.95 2.24
N GLN A 176 4.94 6.48 2.31
CA GLN A 176 5.88 6.90 3.35
C GLN A 176 6.09 8.41 3.33
N ARG A 177 6.28 8.99 2.14
CA ARG A 177 6.40 10.44 1.94
C ARG A 177 5.16 11.20 2.38
N THR A 178 3.97 10.63 2.21
CA THR A 178 2.69 11.23 2.61
C THR A 178 2.47 11.17 4.13
N LEU A 179 2.94 10.11 4.78
CA LEU A 179 2.85 9.91 6.23
C LEU A 179 3.90 10.73 7.00
N PHE A 180 5.10 10.90 6.44
CA PHE A 180 6.22 11.61 7.07
C PHE A 180 6.72 12.79 6.21
N PRO A 181 5.95 13.88 6.12
CA PRO A 181 6.33 15.04 5.32
C PRO A 181 7.56 15.80 5.88
N ASN A 182 7.91 15.59 7.15
CA ASN A 182 9.04 16.26 7.80
C ASN A 182 10.40 15.60 7.48
N LEU A 183 10.41 14.36 6.96
CA LEU A 183 11.63 13.64 6.61
C LEU A 183 12.06 13.96 5.18
N SER A 184 13.37 13.96 4.94
CA SER A 184 13.90 14.11 3.58
C SER A 184 13.47 12.93 2.70
N LEU A 185 13.42 13.16 1.38
CA LEU A 185 13.07 12.10 0.42
C LEU A 185 13.98 10.88 0.55
N ALA A 186 15.29 11.12 0.76
CA ALA A 186 16.29 10.06 0.93
C ALA A 186 16.08 9.22 2.19
N MET A 187 15.65 9.84 3.31
CA MET A 187 15.33 9.09 4.52
C MET A 187 14.06 8.26 4.35
N ASN A 188 13.02 8.82 3.71
CA ASN A 188 11.80 8.08 3.41
C ASN A 188 12.06 6.88 2.49
N THR A 189 12.87 7.05 1.45
CA THR A 189 13.25 5.94 0.56
C THR A 189 14.11 4.90 1.29
N ALA A 190 15.02 5.32 2.17
CA ALA A 190 15.83 4.41 2.98
C ALA A 190 14.97 3.56 3.93
N VAL A 191 13.99 4.18 4.63
CA VAL A 191 13.06 3.44 5.51
C VAL A 191 12.26 2.40 4.73
N VAL A 192 11.75 2.77 3.55
CA VAL A 192 11.02 1.81 2.70
C VAL A 192 11.93 0.70 2.20
N ALA A 193 13.15 1.02 1.74
CA ALA A 193 14.10 0.02 1.29
C ALA A 193 14.48 -0.97 2.41
N ILE A 194 14.78 -0.47 3.62
CA ILE A 194 15.06 -1.31 4.78
C ILE A 194 13.84 -2.15 5.14
N GLY A 195 12.64 -1.57 5.15
CA GLY A 195 11.40 -2.29 5.43
C GLY A 195 11.15 -3.44 4.45
N VAL A 196 11.34 -3.20 3.14
CA VAL A 196 11.19 -4.23 2.09
C VAL A 196 12.27 -5.30 2.22
N LEU A 197 13.51 -4.93 2.53
CA LEU A 197 14.58 -5.91 2.76
C LEU A 197 14.28 -6.81 3.96
N LEU A 198 13.82 -6.23 5.07
CA LEU A 198 13.44 -6.97 6.26
C LEU A 198 12.23 -7.88 6.00
N SER A 199 11.24 -7.40 5.25
CA SER A 199 10.11 -8.24 4.87
C SER A 199 10.56 -9.41 4.01
N MET A 200 11.36 -9.18 2.98
CA MET A 200 11.93 -10.24 2.14
C MET A 200 12.74 -11.27 2.94
N GLN A 201 13.56 -10.81 3.89
CA GLN A 201 14.30 -11.69 4.80
C GLN A 201 13.36 -12.54 5.66
N SER A 202 12.31 -11.94 6.23
CA SER A 202 11.31 -12.67 7.02
C SER A 202 10.59 -13.76 6.20
N GLY A 203 10.25 -13.46 4.95
CA GLY A 203 9.64 -14.42 4.03
C GLY A 203 10.59 -15.53 3.59
N ALA A 204 11.88 -15.20 3.37
CA ALA A 204 12.92 -16.19 3.07
C ALA A 204 13.16 -17.14 4.26
N LEU A 205 13.24 -16.59 5.49
CA LEU A 205 13.35 -17.38 6.71
C LEU A 205 12.13 -18.29 6.90
N CYS A 206 10.91 -17.77 6.65
CA CYS A 206 9.71 -18.58 6.71
C CYS A 206 9.75 -19.76 5.73
N ARG A 207 10.18 -19.54 4.49
CA ARG A 207 10.32 -20.62 3.51
C ARG A 207 11.32 -21.67 3.96
N HIS A 208 12.49 -21.23 4.42
CA HIS A 208 13.52 -22.14 4.92
C HIS A 208 13.01 -22.97 6.11
N LEU A 209 12.28 -22.37 7.06
CA LEU A 209 11.70 -23.08 8.20
C LEU A 209 10.59 -24.07 7.82
N LEU A 210 9.93 -23.88 6.67
CA LEU A 210 8.86 -24.77 6.19
C LEU A 210 9.38 -25.89 5.28
N GLU A 211 10.66 -25.85 4.91
CA GLU A 211 11.34 -26.88 4.11
C GLU A 211 12.08 -27.91 4.97
N TYR A 212 12.42 -27.56 6.21
CA TYR A 212 12.92 -28.46 7.26
C TYR A 212 11.79 -29.05 8.09
#